data_AF-A0A399HLV9-F1
#
_entry.id   AF-A0A399HLV9-F1
#
_cell.length_a   1.000
_cell.length_b   1.000
_cell.length_c   1.000
_cell.angle_alpha   90.00
_cell.angle_beta   90.00
_cell.angle_gamma   90.00
#
_symmetry.space_group_name_H-M   'P 1'
#
loop_
_entity.id
_entity.type
_entity.pdbx_description
1 polymer ?
#
loop_
_entity_poly.entity_id
_entity_poly.type
_entity_poly.pdbx_seq_one_letter_code
_entity_poly.pdbx_strand_id
1 'polypeptide(L)'
;MVRHAIGLTLTSPAGVSFRFDPGALCLEFTTTGGPGAFARHEVLHAPADLRRWADASRLPAGLELVVTDAELAAARPLRDAIMMLAAARAHGAAPDPRDLEVVNHMAERPALTSRIAPDGSRAWTPGGTGARLLATVARDAVDLLTGPHAHRIRECAAGNCYLLFVDTSRPGRRRWCSMERCGNRSKVRNHRTRLEDADERGAPEHRPDAGPEPAERSSAMAPTGLTQDAGWQIGVSRTLPYPPAAVWDFVASPEGIALWLGEGAELPGAPRKGTPFANAAGESGEIRSYRPGDRIRATLGTTTVQVAVSAAPSSDGTRAVLRFHQEHLASAHERERRRDHWQSALDRAAQALEESSAD
;
A
#
# COMPACT_ATOMS: atom_id res chain seq x y z
N MET A 1 -2.81 -17.79 16.93
CA MET A 1 -3.80 -17.11 16.06
C MET A 1 -3.09 -16.69 14.78
N VAL A 2 -3.33 -17.39 13.68
CA VAL A 2 -2.81 -16.99 12.38
C VAL A 2 -3.46 -15.64 12.03
N ARG A 3 -2.67 -14.57 12.07
CA ARG A 3 -3.11 -13.27 11.55
C ARG A 3 -3.25 -13.43 10.05
N HIS A 4 -4.48 -13.62 9.55
CA HIS A 4 -4.75 -13.41 8.13
C HIS A 4 -4.25 -12.01 7.79
N ALA A 5 -3.38 -11.92 6.79
CA ALA A 5 -2.82 -10.66 6.38
C ALA A 5 -3.96 -9.80 5.83
N ILE A 6 -4.42 -8.83 6.62
CA ILE A 6 -5.58 -7.99 6.30
C ILE A 6 -5.30 -7.20 5.02
N GLY A 7 -6.28 -7.15 4.11
CA GLY A 7 -6.24 -6.38 2.88
C GLY A 7 -6.12 -7.23 1.62
N LEU A 8 -6.60 -6.65 0.51
CA LEU A 8 -6.69 -7.26 -0.80
C LEU A 8 -5.47 -6.87 -1.67
N THR A 9 -5.09 -7.74 -2.60
CA THR A 9 -4.19 -7.38 -3.70
C THR A 9 -5.03 -6.91 -4.87
N LEU A 10 -4.87 -5.65 -5.25
CA LEU A 10 -5.57 -5.06 -6.39
C LEU A 10 -4.59 -4.80 -7.53
N THR A 11 -5.06 -4.94 -8.76
CA THR A 11 -4.29 -4.61 -9.96
C THR A 11 -4.87 -3.35 -10.60
N SER A 12 -4.01 -2.37 -10.84
CA SER A 12 -4.41 -1.13 -11.51
C SER A 12 -4.68 -1.38 -13.01
N PRO A 13 -5.40 -0.47 -13.70
CA PRO A 13 -5.55 -0.54 -15.17
C PRO A 13 -4.23 -0.59 -15.93
N ALA A 14 -3.14 -0.07 -15.35
CA ALA A 14 -1.79 -0.12 -15.92
C ALA A 14 -1.03 -1.42 -15.59
N GLY A 15 -1.71 -2.46 -15.07
CA GLY A 15 -1.11 -3.75 -14.72
C GLY A 15 -0.34 -3.79 -13.40
N VAL A 16 -0.17 -2.65 -12.71
CA VAL A 16 0.56 -2.60 -11.43
C VAL A 16 -0.29 -3.15 -10.28
N SER A 17 0.20 -4.21 -9.63
CA SER A 17 -0.40 -4.77 -8.41
C SER A 17 0.05 -4.03 -7.15
N PHE A 18 -0.87 -3.84 -6.20
CA PHE A 18 -0.61 -3.17 -4.93
C PHE A 18 -1.53 -3.72 -3.84
N ARG A 19 -1.06 -3.70 -2.59
CA ARG A 19 -1.87 -4.06 -1.43
C ARG A 19 -2.78 -2.90 -1.03
N PHE A 20 -4.02 -3.23 -0.70
CA PHE A 20 -5.03 -2.29 -0.22
C PHE A 20 -5.85 -2.89 0.92
N ASP A 21 -5.78 -2.27 2.09
CA ASP A 21 -6.69 -2.55 3.21
C ASP A 21 -7.66 -1.37 3.35
N PRO A 22 -8.96 -1.56 3.03
CA PRO A 22 -9.96 -0.53 3.22
C PRO A 22 -10.46 -0.43 4.66
N GLY A 23 -10.13 -1.39 5.54
CA GLY A 23 -10.44 -1.37 6.96
C GLY A 23 -11.81 -1.91 7.37
N ALA A 24 -12.70 -2.22 6.42
CA ALA A 24 -14.05 -2.76 6.66
C ALA A 24 -14.48 -3.72 5.54
N LEU A 25 -15.36 -4.67 5.85
CA LEU A 25 -15.82 -5.70 4.89
C LEU A 25 -16.65 -5.08 3.77
N CYS A 26 -17.55 -4.16 4.12
CA CYS A 26 -18.37 -3.43 3.15
C CYS A 26 -17.50 -2.65 2.15
N LEU A 27 -16.38 -2.08 2.60
CA LEU A 27 -15.46 -1.36 1.72
C LEU A 27 -14.57 -2.30 0.90
N GLU A 28 -14.21 -3.49 1.39
CA GLU A 28 -13.61 -4.55 0.56
C GLU A 28 -14.53 -4.98 -0.58
N PHE A 29 -15.85 -4.98 -0.35
CA PHE A 29 -16.83 -5.32 -1.37
C PHE A 29 -16.87 -4.29 -2.51
N THR A 30 -16.70 -3.00 -2.19
CA THR A 30 -16.66 -1.92 -3.20
C THR A 30 -15.51 -2.02 -4.19
N THR A 31 -14.49 -2.85 -3.95
CA THR A 31 -13.37 -3.01 -4.89
C THR A 31 -13.68 -3.96 -6.04
N THR A 32 -14.84 -4.62 -6.03
CA THR A 32 -15.25 -5.61 -7.04
C THR A 32 -15.91 -5.01 -8.28
N GLY A 33 -16.04 -3.69 -8.35
CA GLY A 33 -16.69 -2.98 -9.46
C GLY A 33 -17.35 -1.69 -8.97
N GLY A 34 -18.34 -1.21 -9.72
CA GLY A 34 -19.16 -0.07 -9.30
C GLY A 34 -20.02 0.48 -10.43
N PRO A 35 -20.82 1.52 -10.17
CA PRO A 35 -21.72 2.12 -11.15
C PRO A 35 -20.95 2.98 -12.18
N GLY A 36 -21.57 3.18 -13.36
CA GLY A 36 -21.07 4.10 -14.38
C GLY A 36 -19.62 3.82 -14.80
N ALA A 37 -18.74 4.82 -14.64
CA ALA A 37 -17.32 4.70 -15.02
C ALA A 37 -16.54 3.63 -14.22
N PHE A 38 -17.08 3.17 -13.09
CA PHE A 38 -16.48 2.12 -12.26
C PHE A 38 -16.80 0.71 -12.75
N ALA A 39 -17.77 0.55 -13.66
CA ALA A 39 -18.12 -0.75 -14.24
C ALA A 39 -16.95 -1.43 -14.98
N ARG A 40 -15.96 -0.64 -15.42
CA ARG A 40 -14.69 -1.17 -15.99
C ARG A 40 -13.87 -2.02 -15.00
N HIS A 41 -14.18 -1.96 -13.71
CA HIS A 41 -13.54 -2.73 -12.65
C HIS A 41 -14.41 -3.91 -12.19
N GLU A 42 -15.52 -4.19 -12.87
CA GLU A 42 -16.40 -5.31 -12.54
C GLU A 42 -15.64 -6.63 -12.61
N VAL A 43 -15.80 -7.45 -11.56
CA VAL A 43 -15.25 -8.81 -11.50
C VAL A 43 -16.32 -9.84 -11.12
N LEU A 44 -17.55 -9.43 -10.80
CA LEU A 44 -18.66 -10.29 -10.39
C LEU A 44 -19.51 -10.70 -11.61
N HIS A 45 -18.95 -11.57 -12.45
CA HIS A 45 -19.58 -12.02 -13.70
C HIS A 45 -20.37 -13.32 -13.55
N ALA A 46 -19.97 -14.18 -12.62
CA ALA A 46 -20.63 -15.45 -12.32
C ALA A 46 -20.71 -15.67 -10.78
N PRO A 47 -21.61 -16.55 -10.29
CA PRO A 47 -21.73 -16.81 -8.85
C PRO A 47 -20.43 -17.26 -8.17
N ALA A 48 -19.55 -17.93 -8.92
CA ALA A 48 -18.23 -18.31 -8.46
C ALA A 48 -17.31 -17.11 -8.15
N ASP A 49 -17.50 -15.95 -8.78
CA ASP A 49 -16.74 -14.74 -8.48
C ASP A 49 -17.07 -14.18 -7.10
N LEU A 50 -18.35 -14.17 -6.71
CA LEU A 50 -18.76 -13.71 -5.39
C LEU A 50 -18.20 -14.63 -4.30
N ARG A 51 -18.18 -15.96 -4.54
CA ARG A 51 -17.52 -16.92 -3.65
C ARG A 51 -16.01 -16.64 -3.55
N ARG A 52 -15.31 -16.49 -4.69
CA ARG A 52 -13.88 -16.16 -4.71
C ARG A 52 -13.57 -14.88 -3.94
N TRP A 53 -14.38 -13.84 -4.10
CA TRP A 53 -14.23 -12.62 -3.33
C TRP A 53 -14.43 -12.87 -1.83
N ALA A 54 -15.47 -13.61 -1.43
CA ALA A 54 -15.72 -13.92 -0.03
C ALA A 54 -14.55 -14.68 0.61
N ASP A 55 -13.98 -15.65 -0.10
CA ASP A 55 -12.81 -16.44 0.34
C ASP A 55 -11.54 -15.58 0.49
N ALA A 56 -11.40 -14.54 -0.34
CA ALA A 56 -10.27 -13.60 -0.30
C ALA A 56 -10.49 -12.41 0.65
N SER A 57 -11.72 -12.22 1.14
CA SER A 57 -12.08 -11.11 2.02
C SER A 57 -11.54 -11.31 3.44
N ARG A 58 -11.77 -10.32 4.31
CA ARG A 58 -11.45 -10.40 5.74
C ARG A 58 -12.35 -11.35 6.54
N LEU A 59 -13.35 -11.97 5.92
CA LEU A 59 -14.14 -12.99 6.60
C LEU A 59 -13.25 -14.18 6.99
N PRO A 60 -13.42 -14.77 8.17
CA PRO A 60 -12.72 -16.01 8.51
C PRO A 60 -13.09 -17.14 7.54
N ALA A 61 -12.11 -17.99 7.23
CA ALA A 61 -12.26 -19.13 6.32
C ALA A 61 -13.37 -20.11 6.74
N GLY A 62 -13.75 -21.02 5.82
CA GLY A 62 -14.70 -22.10 6.07
C GLY A 62 -16.17 -21.73 5.90
N LEU A 63 -16.47 -20.76 5.02
CA LEU A 63 -17.84 -20.27 4.81
C LEU A 63 -18.73 -21.23 3.99
N GLU A 64 -18.13 -22.17 3.24
CA GLU A 64 -18.79 -23.15 2.35
C GLU A 64 -19.98 -22.55 1.60
N LEU A 65 -19.73 -21.46 0.88
CA LEU A 65 -20.77 -20.61 0.30
C LEU A 65 -21.36 -21.20 -0.99
N VAL A 66 -22.69 -21.32 -1.02
CA VAL A 66 -23.44 -21.58 -2.25
C VAL A 66 -24.05 -20.25 -2.73
N VAL A 67 -23.79 -19.90 -3.98
CA VAL A 67 -24.27 -18.65 -4.59
C VAL A 67 -25.05 -18.98 -5.86
N THR A 68 -26.22 -18.37 -5.99
CA THR A 68 -27.08 -18.43 -7.17
C THR A 68 -26.92 -17.19 -8.05
N ASP A 69 -27.37 -17.25 -9.31
CA ASP A 69 -27.37 -16.09 -10.21
C ASP A 69 -28.24 -14.93 -9.68
N ALA A 70 -29.34 -15.24 -8.99
CA ALA A 70 -30.20 -14.24 -8.37
C ALA A 70 -29.48 -13.50 -7.23
N GLU A 71 -28.70 -14.21 -6.42
CA GLU A 71 -27.90 -13.61 -5.35
C GLU A 71 -26.74 -12.79 -5.92
N LEU A 72 -26.09 -13.25 -6.98
CA LEU A 72 -25.10 -12.45 -7.71
C LEU A 72 -25.73 -11.17 -8.29
N ALA A 73 -26.93 -11.26 -8.86
CA ALA A 73 -27.64 -10.11 -9.39
C ALA A 73 -27.99 -9.08 -8.30
N ALA A 74 -28.29 -9.55 -7.08
CA ALA A 74 -28.52 -8.68 -5.91
C ALA A 74 -27.23 -8.07 -5.34
N ALA A 75 -26.07 -8.69 -5.59
CA ALA A 75 -24.78 -8.23 -5.08
C ALA A 75 -24.37 -6.87 -5.64
N ARG A 76 -24.58 -6.65 -6.95
CA ARG A 76 -24.16 -5.41 -7.64
C ARG A 76 -24.92 -4.16 -7.15
N PRO A 77 -26.26 -4.13 -7.07
CA PRO A 77 -26.98 -2.99 -6.50
C PRO A 77 -26.57 -2.68 -5.05
N LEU A 78 -26.36 -3.71 -4.22
CA LEU A 78 -25.89 -3.50 -2.85
C LEU A 78 -24.49 -2.88 -2.83
N ARG A 79 -23.55 -3.38 -3.64
CA ARG A 79 -22.20 -2.83 -3.77
C ARG A 79 -22.25 -1.36 -4.15
N ASP A 80 -23.03 -1.04 -5.18
CA ASP A 80 -23.12 0.29 -5.74
C ASP A 80 -23.72 1.26 -4.71
N ALA A 81 -24.78 0.86 -3.99
CA ALA A 81 -25.35 1.64 -2.90
C ALA A 81 -24.34 1.89 -1.75
N ILE A 82 -23.61 0.86 -1.32
CA ILE A 82 -22.55 1.00 -0.29
C ILE A 82 -21.47 1.97 -0.77
N MET A 83 -21.04 1.87 -2.02
CA MET A 83 -20.02 2.75 -2.61
C MET A 83 -20.50 4.21 -2.59
N MET A 84 -21.74 4.47 -3.01
CA MET A 84 -22.32 5.81 -3.05
C MET A 84 -22.49 6.41 -1.64
N LEU A 85 -22.98 5.63 -0.66
CA LEU A 85 -23.12 6.09 0.72
C LEU A 85 -21.77 6.37 1.38
N ALA A 86 -20.77 5.51 1.17
CA ALA A 86 -19.43 5.72 1.71
C ALA A 86 -18.73 6.92 1.06
N ALA A 87 -18.93 7.15 -0.25
CA ALA A 87 -18.45 8.36 -0.93
C ALA A 87 -19.16 9.62 -0.40
N ALA A 88 -20.48 9.61 -0.29
CA ALA A 88 -21.24 10.72 0.29
C ALA A 88 -20.72 11.05 1.70
N ARG A 89 -20.48 10.04 2.52
CA ARG A 89 -19.91 10.21 3.86
C ARG A 89 -18.49 10.80 3.83
N ALA A 90 -17.63 10.32 2.94
CA ALA A 90 -16.25 10.82 2.79
C ALA A 90 -16.19 12.29 2.36
N HIS A 91 -17.17 12.74 1.57
CA HIS A 91 -17.24 14.11 1.05
C HIS A 91 -18.19 15.03 1.83
N GLY A 92 -18.80 14.54 2.92
CA GLY A 92 -19.75 15.32 3.74
C GLY A 92 -21.06 15.64 3.03
N ALA A 93 -21.46 14.85 2.03
CA ALA A 93 -22.71 15.00 1.31
C ALA A 93 -23.86 14.26 2.00
N ALA A 94 -25.10 14.66 1.69
CA ALA A 94 -26.29 13.94 2.13
C ALA A 94 -26.39 12.57 1.42
N PRO A 95 -26.75 11.49 2.13
CA PRO A 95 -26.96 10.19 1.51
C PRO A 95 -28.22 10.19 0.63
N ASP A 96 -28.17 9.49 -0.51
CA ASP A 96 -29.35 9.28 -1.36
C ASP A 96 -30.33 8.30 -0.65
N PRO A 97 -31.62 8.67 -0.49
CA PRO A 97 -32.61 7.79 0.12
C PRO A 97 -32.74 6.41 -0.53
N ARG A 98 -32.49 6.30 -1.85
CA ARG A 98 -32.57 5.03 -2.58
C ARG A 98 -31.43 4.09 -2.18
N ASP A 99 -30.22 4.62 -2.02
CA ASP A 99 -29.08 3.82 -1.57
C ASP A 99 -29.26 3.37 -0.11
N LEU A 100 -29.85 4.23 0.73
CA LEU A 100 -30.24 3.88 2.10
C LEU A 100 -31.24 2.72 2.12
N GLU A 101 -32.28 2.78 1.28
CA GLU A 101 -33.29 1.72 1.18
C GLU A 101 -32.66 0.39 0.77
N VAL A 102 -31.77 0.38 -0.23
CA VAL A 102 -31.07 -0.84 -0.68
C VAL A 102 -30.25 -1.46 0.44
N VAL A 103 -29.44 -0.66 1.16
CA VAL A 103 -28.59 -1.16 2.24
C VAL A 103 -29.45 -1.65 3.42
N ASN A 104 -30.46 -0.88 3.84
CA ASN A 104 -31.33 -1.24 4.96
C ASN A 104 -32.11 -2.52 4.67
N HIS A 105 -32.72 -2.64 3.47
CA HIS A 105 -33.44 -3.84 3.05
C HIS A 105 -32.56 -5.10 3.06
N MET A 106 -31.29 -4.97 2.65
CA MET A 106 -30.34 -6.09 2.75
C MET A 106 -29.94 -6.39 4.20
N ALA A 107 -29.75 -5.36 5.02
CA ALA A 107 -29.35 -5.52 6.43
C ALA A 107 -30.44 -6.19 7.29
N GLU A 108 -31.72 -6.02 6.95
CA GLU A 108 -32.86 -6.66 7.61
C GLU A 108 -32.86 -8.20 7.45
N ARG A 109 -32.23 -8.73 6.40
CA ARG A 109 -32.21 -10.17 6.11
C ARG A 109 -31.32 -10.96 7.07
N PRO A 110 -31.52 -12.28 7.21
CA PRO A 110 -30.65 -13.13 8.04
C PRO A 110 -29.20 -13.11 7.54
N ALA A 111 -28.27 -12.75 8.42
CA ALA A 111 -26.84 -12.73 8.15
C ALA A 111 -26.17 -14.11 8.33
N LEU A 112 -24.90 -14.20 7.97
CA LEU A 112 -24.04 -15.34 8.33
C LEU A 112 -23.95 -15.48 9.85
N THR A 113 -23.99 -16.72 10.34
CA THR A 113 -23.98 -17.03 11.78
C THR A 113 -22.71 -17.74 12.17
N SER A 114 -22.00 -17.20 13.16
CA SER A 114 -20.81 -17.82 13.73
C SER A 114 -21.20 -18.86 14.79
N ARG A 115 -20.40 -19.91 14.92
CA ARG A 115 -20.50 -20.91 16.01
C ARG A 115 -19.12 -21.26 16.53
N ILE A 116 -19.08 -21.88 17.70
CA ILE A 116 -17.88 -22.49 18.26
C ILE A 116 -17.86 -23.95 17.82
N ALA A 117 -16.76 -24.39 17.21
CA ALA A 117 -16.54 -25.78 16.82
C ALA A 117 -16.13 -26.63 18.05
N PRO A 118 -16.20 -27.99 17.97
CA PRO A 118 -15.86 -28.85 19.10
C PRO A 118 -14.42 -28.68 19.63
N ASP A 119 -13.50 -28.24 18.77
CA ASP A 119 -12.10 -27.94 19.12
C ASP A 119 -11.92 -26.54 19.75
N GLY A 120 -13.02 -25.82 20.01
CA GLY A 120 -13.01 -24.45 20.54
C GLY A 120 -12.70 -23.38 19.50
N SER A 121 -12.48 -23.74 18.24
CA SER A 121 -12.22 -22.78 17.17
C SER A 121 -13.52 -22.10 16.69
N ARG A 122 -13.37 -20.97 15.99
CA ARG A 122 -14.50 -20.31 15.34
C ARG A 122 -14.84 -21.05 14.05
N ALA A 123 -16.11 -21.40 13.89
CA ALA A 123 -16.65 -21.93 12.64
C ALA A 123 -17.90 -21.15 12.20
N TRP A 124 -18.34 -21.41 10.99
CA TRP A 124 -19.63 -20.95 10.48
C TRP A 124 -20.69 -22.03 10.67
N THR A 125 -21.94 -21.62 10.87
CA THR A 125 -23.08 -22.53 10.74
C THR A 125 -23.19 -23.00 9.28
N PRO A 126 -23.36 -24.30 9.00
CA PRO A 126 -23.51 -24.81 7.64
C PRO A 126 -24.66 -24.14 6.88
N GLY A 127 -24.59 -24.16 5.54
CA GLY A 127 -25.59 -23.51 4.68
C GLY A 127 -25.37 -22.00 4.55
N GLY A 128 -24.13 -21.58 4.30
CA GLY A 128 -23.83 -20.23 3.87
C GLY A 128 -24.40 -19.99 2.47
N THR A 129 -25.17 -18.92 2.30
CA THR A 129 -25.73 -18.52 1.00
C THR A 129 -25.27 -17.11 0.61
N GLY A 130 -25.29 -16.80 -0.69
CA GLY A 130 -25.02 -15.45 -1.19
C GLY A 130 -25.89 -14.39 -0.49
N ALA A 131 -27.17 -14.67 -0.27
CA ALA A 131 -28.07 -13.76 0.44
C ALA A 131 -27.61 -13.46 1.88
N ARG A 132 -27.15 -14.48 2.63
CA ARG A 132 -26.65 -14.30 4.00
C ARG A 132 -25.34 -13.52 4.02
N LEU A 133 -24.47 -13.75 3.04
CA LEU A 133 -23.24 -12.97 2.85
C LEU A 133 -23.56 -11.49 2.59
N LEU A 134 -24.47 -11.20 1.66
CA LEU A 134 -24.87 -9.83 1.35
C LEU A 134 -25.51 -9.12 2.56
N ALA A 135 -26.33 -9.82 3.34
CA ALA A 135 -26.86 -9.29 4.60
C ALA A 135 -25.76 -8.97 5.63
N THR A 136 -24.74 -9.84 5.75
CA THR A 136 -23.55 -9.57 6.58
C THR A 136 -22.79 -8.33 6.11
N VAL A 137 -22.59 -8.18 4.80
CA VAL A 137 -21.93 -7.01 4.20
C VAL A 137 -22.73 -5.72 4.45
N ALA A 138 -24.05 -5.79 4.28
CA ALA A 138 -24.94 -4.65 4.53
C ALA A 138 -24.92 -4.20 5.99
N ARG A 139 -24.93 -5.15 6.95
CA ARG A 139 -24.81 -4.84 8.38
C ARG A 139 -23.46 -4.22 8.73
N ASP A 140 -22.35 -4.73 8.17
CA ASP A 140 -21.03 -4.10 8.31
C ASP A 140 -21.01 -2.66 7.76
N ALA A 141 -21.74 -2.39 6.67
CA ALA A 141 -21.90 -1.03 6.14
C ALA A 141 -22.68 -0.13 7.11
N VAL A 142 -23.78 -0.60 7.69
CA VAL A 142 -24.55 0.13 8.70
C VAL A 142 -23.68 0.46 9.92
N ASP A 143 -22.97 -0.52 10.45
CA ASP A 143 -22.07 -0.35 11.61
C ASP A 143 -20.95 0.65 11.31
N LEU A 144 -20.36 0.59 10.11
CA LEU A 144 -19.31 1.52 9.72
C LEU A 144 -19.82 2.95 9.54
N LEU A 145 -20.95 3.12 8.85
CA LEU A 145 -21.49 4.43 8.47
C LEU A 145 -22.14 5.17 9.65
N THR A 146 -22.58 4.44 10.68
CA THR A 146 -23.19 5.02 11.89
C THR A 146 -22.27 4.96 13.11
N GLY A 147 -21.21 4.15 13.07
CA GLY A 147 -20.31 3.90 14.19
C GLY A 147 -19.26 4.98 14.46
N PRO A 148 -18.37 4.74 15.46
CA PRO A 148 -17.40 5.72 15.94
C PRO A 148 -16.35 6.12 14.90
N HIS A 149 -16.16 5.31 13.85
CA HIS A 149 -15.21 5.58 12.78
C HIS A 149 -15.86 6.17 11.52
N ALA A 150 -17.15 6.48 11.53
CA ALA A 150 -17.85 7.00 10.37
C ALA A 150 -17.27 8.33 9.85
N HIS A 151 -16.74 9.18 10.74
CA HIS A 151 -16.06 10.44 10.39
C HIS A 151 -14.64 10.23 9.82
N ARG A 152 -14.15 8.98 9.81
CA ARG A 152 -12.82 8.58 9.34
C ARG A 152 -12.89 7.83 8.01
N ILE A 153 -14.07 7.73 7.40
CA ILE A 153 -14.25 7.23 6.04
C ILE A 153 -13.71 8.29 5.09
N ARG A 154 -12.87 7.88 4.15
CA ARG A 154 -12.16 8.77 3.23
C ARG A 154 -12.13 8.14 1.84
N GLU A 155 -12.18 9.00 0.83
CA GLU A 155 -11.75 8.67 -0.52
C GLU A 155 -10.24 8.95 -0.66
N CYS A 156 -9.57 8.18 -1.52
CA CYS A 156 -8.17 8.39 -1.82
C CYS A 156 -7.92 9.79 -2.41
N ALA A 157 -7.03 10.58 -1.78
CA ALA A 157 -6.71 11.94 -2.21
C ALA A 157 -5.86 12.03 -3.50
N ALA A 158 -5.69 10.93 -4.25
CA ALA A 158 -5.05 10.98 -5.55
C ALA A 158 -6.10 11.29 -6.62
N GLY A 159 -5.91 12.34 -7.43
CA GLY A 159 -6.92 12.89 -8.35
C GLY A 159 -7.51 12.00 -9.46
N ASN A 160 -7.29 10.69 -9.44
CA ASN A 160 -7.98 9.72 -10.31
C ASN A 160 -8.12 8.34 -9.64
N CYS A 161 -8.19 8.30 -8.31
CA CYS A 161 -8.36 7.09 -7.54
C CYS A 161 -9.53 7.26 -6.58
N TYR A 162 -10.56 6.45 -6.77
CA TYR A 162 -11.83 6.55 -6.06
C TYR A 162 -11.99 5.46 -5.00
N LEU A 163 -10.88 4.84 -4.58
CA LEU A 163 -10.92 3.81 -3.55
C LEU A 163 -11.29 4.44 -2.20
N LEU A 164 -12.29 3.87 -1.56
CA LEU A 164 -12.82 4.28 -0.26
C LEU A 164 -12.22 3.41 0.85
N PHE A 165 -11.85 4.04 1.96
CA PHE A 165 -11.31 3.33 3.12
C PHE A 165 -11.71 4.03 4.41
N VAL A 166 -11.79 3.27 5.50
CA VAL A 166 -11.79 3.83 6.84
C VAL A 166 -10.34 3.99 7.32
N ASP A 167 -9.98 5.19 7.73
CA ASP A 167 -8.69 5.46 8.32
C ASP A 167 -8.66 4.85 9.72
N THR A 168 -7.99 3.72 9.91
CA THR A 168 -7.77 3.07 11.21
C THR A 168 -6.40 3.42 11.82
N SER A 169 -5.62 4.29 11.18
CA SER A 169 -4.28 4.65 11.65
C SER A 169 -4.34 5.40 12.98
N ARG A 170 -3.40 5.17 13.90
CA ARG A 170 -3.39 5.88 15.19
C ARG A 170 -3.52 7.41 15.07
N PRO A 171 -2.82 8.12 14.16
CA PRO A 171 -2.96 9.57 14.04
C PRO A 171 -4.21 10.02 13.27
N GLY A 172 -4.94 9.11 12.60
CA GLY A 172 -6.10 9.47 11.79
C GLY A 172 -5.78 10.42 10.64
N ARG A 173 -4.63 10.23 9.99
CA ARG A 173 -4.14 11.10 8.89
C ARG A 173 -3.86 10.33 7.59
N ARG A 174 -4.45 9.14 7.39
CA ARG A 174 -4.30 8.39 6.14
C ARG A 174 -5.01 9.14 5.01
N ARG A 175 -4.26 9.54 3.98
CA ARG A 175 -4.79 10.29 2.82
C ARG A 175 -4.94 9.45 1.55
N TRP A 176 -4.28 8.31 1.48
CA TRP A 176 -4.21 7.51 0.26
C TRP A 176 -4.60 6.06 0.53
N CYS A 177 -5.20 5.41 -0.46
CA CYS A 177 -5.53 3.98 -0.42
C CYS A 177 -4.27 3.13 -0.22
N SER A 178 -3.18 3.47 -0.91
CA SER A 178 -1.86 2.87 -0.73
C SER A 178 -0.79 3.95 -0.86
N MET A 179 0.14 3.97 0.09
CA MET A 179 1.29 4.86 0.03
C MET A 179 2.20 4.51 -1.14
N GLU A 180 2.42 3.21 -1.38
CA GLU A 180 3.28 2.68 -2.44
C GLU A 180 2.78 3.07 -3.84
N ARG A 181 1.46 3.16 -4.03
CA ARG A 181 0.85 3.55 -5.30
C ARG A 181 0.42 5.03 -5.33
N CYS A 182 -0.67 5.37 -4.63
CA CYS A 182 -1.33 6.67 -4.77
C CYS A 182 -0.60 7.78 -4.00
N GLY A 183 0.04 7.45 -2.88
CA GLY A 183 0.91 8.39 -2.17
C GLY A 183 2.09 8.83 -3.04
N ASN A 184 2.82 7.87 -3.60
CA ASN A 184 3.94 8.14 -4.50
C ASN A 184 3.52 8.90 -5.76
N ARG A 185 2.42 8.49 -6.42
CA ARG A 185 1.90 9.21 -7.59
C ARG A 185 1.53 10.67 -7.28
N SER A 186 0.90 10.91 -6.13
CA SER A 186 0.53 12.28 -5.74
C SER A 186 1.76 13.15 -5.47
N LYS A 187 2.80 12.59 -4.84
CA LYS A 187 4.09 13.28 -4.65
C LYS A 187 4.71 13.68 -5.99
N VAL A 188 4.73 12.77 -6.97
CA VAL A 188 5.26 13.04 -8.32
C VAL A 188 4.45 14.12 -9.04
N ARG A 189 3.12 14.09 -8.99
CA ARG A 189 2.28 15.12 -9.64
C ARG A 189 2.47 16.49 -9.01
N ASN A 190 2.41 16.60 -7.68
CA ASN A 190 2.57 17.87 -6.99
C ASN A 190 3.98 18.46 -7.17
N HIS A 191 4.97 17.62 -7.48
CA HIS A 191 6.28 18.11 -7.90
C HIS A 191 6.19 18.77 -9.29
N ARG A 192 5.52 18.15 -10.27
CA ARG A 192 5.31 18.72 -11.61
C ARG A 192 4.54 20.04 -11.60
N THR A 193 3.39 20.10 -10.92
CA THR A 193 2.59 21.35 -10.84
C THR A 193 3.35 22.50 -10.21
N ARG A 194 4.23 22.23 -9.24
CA ARG A 194 5.07 23.29 -8.64
C ARG A 194 6.16 23.80 -9.57
N LEU A 195 6.59 22.99 -10.53
CA LEU A 195 7.50 23.43 -11.58
C LEU A 195 6.75 24.30 -12.60
N GLU A 196 5.52 23.92 -12.95
CA GLU A 196 4.64 24.68 -13.85
C GLU A 196 4.25 26.05 -13.25
N ASP A 197 3.79 26.10 -11.98
CA ASP A 197 3.42 27.38 -11.33
C ASP A 197 4.64 28.30 -11.06
N ALA A 198 5.85 27.76 -11.00
CA ALA A 198 7.08 28.55 -10.84
C ALA A 198 7.51 29.20 -12.18
N ASP A 199 7.18 28.56 -13.30
CA ASP A 199 7.40 29.06 -14.65
C ASP A 199 6.42 30.20 -14.98
N GLU A 200 5.15 30.07 -14.58
CA GLU A 200 4.11 31.09 -14.84
C GLU A 200 4.27 32.37 -13.98
N ARG A 201 4.76 32.27 -12.74
CA ARG A 201 5.02 33.44 -11.87
C ARG A 201 6.30 34.21 -12.25
N GLY A 202 7.07 33.74 -13.22
CA GLY A 202 8.30 34.36 -13.73
C GLY A 202 8.13 35.21 -15.00
N ALA A 203 6.94 35.25 -15.62
CA ALA A 203 6.72 35.95 -16.88
C ALA A 203 6.28 37.42 -16.65
N PRO A 204 7.04 38.44 -17.11
CA PRO A 204 6.58 39.83 -17.11
C PRO A 204 5.60 40.07 -18.27
N GLU A 205 4.52 40.82 -18.02
CA GLU A 205 3.61 41.32 -19.08
C GLU A 205 4.35 42.32 -20.00
N HIS A 206 4.47 42.01 -21.30
CA HIS A 206 4.61 43.06 -22.31
C HIS A 206 3.97 42.72 -23.67
N ARG A 207 3.41 43.77 -24.27
CA ARG A 207 2.63 43.88 -25.53
C ARG A 207 3.47 43.61 -26.80
N PRO A 208 2.82 43.43 -27.97
CA PRO A 208 3.39 42.73 -29.12
C PRO A 208 4.14 43.64 -30.08
N ASP A 209 5.23 43.13 -30.67
CA ASP A 209 5.61 43.43 -32.06
C ASP A 209 6.46 42.28 -32.68
N ALA A 210 6.45 42.21 -34.00
CA ALA A 210 6.64 41.04 -34.84
C ALA A 210 8.09 40.55 -35.09
N GLY A 211 8.26 39.21 -34.98
CA GLY A 211 9.16 38.33 -35.74
C GLY A 211 10.69 38.50 -35.65
N PRO A 212 11.51 37.57 -36.19
CA PRO A 212 11.27 36.16 -36.53
C PRO A 212 11.90 35.18 -35.50
N GLU A 213 11.54 33.89 -35.58
CA GLU A 213 12.03 32.81 -34.71
C GLU A 213 13.56 32.80 -34.51
N PRO A 214 14.03 32.48 -33.30
CA PRO A 214 14.83 31.24 -33.23
C PRO A 214 14.78 30.47 -31.88
N ALA A 215 15.04 29.17 -32.05
CA ALA A 215 15.79 28.27 -31.16
C ALA A 215 15.13 27.83 -29.84
N GLU A 216 14.69 26.58 -29.87
CA GLU A 216 14.73 25.57 -28.81
C GLU A 216 15.39 26.03 -27.49
N ARG A 217 14.56 26.28 -26.47
CA ARG A 217 15.04 26.39 -25.09
C ARG A 217 14.52 25.21 -24.28
N SER A 218 15.44 24.29 -24.05
CA SER A 218 15.37 23.17 -23.12
C SER A 218 15.01 23.65 -21.71
N SER A 219 13.85 23.25 -21.20
CA SER A 219 13.45 23.39 -19.80
C SER A 219 14.01 22.20 -19.01
N ALA A 220 15.06 22.44 -18.22
CA ALA A 220 15.72 21.40 -17.44
C ALA A 220 14.82 20.92 -16.28
N MET A 221 14.35 19.68 -16.38
CA MET A 221 13.66 18.94 -15.32
C MET A 221 14.36 19.11 -13.96
N ALA A 222 13.58 19.23 -12.89
CA ALA A 222 14.12 19.02 -11.55
C ALA A 222 14.69 17.58 -11.47
N PRO A 223 15.94 17.44 -11.04
CA PRO A 223 16.66 16.19 -11.19
C PRO A 223 16.07 15.07 -10.31
N THR A 224 15.94 13.88 -10.91
CA THR A 224 15.38 12.68 -10.28
C THR A 224 15.96 12.47 -8.89
N GLY A 225 15.09 12.36 -7.87
CA GLY A 225 15.48 12.06 -6.50
C GLY A 225 15.58 13.25 -5.56
N LEU A 226 15.34 14.49 -5.99
CA LEU A 226 15.19 15.63 -5.07
C LEU A 226 13.75 15.78 -4.59
N THR A 227 13.52 15.84 -3.27
CA THR A 227 12.20 16.09 -2.67
C THR A 227 12.24 17.12 -1.56
N GLN A 228 11.10 17.78 -1.31
CA GLN A 228 10.99 18.86 -0.33
C GLN A 228 11.28 18.41 1.11
N ASP A 229 10.82 17.23 1.50
CA ASP A 229 10.88 16.77 2.89
C ASP A 229 12.14 15.95 3.20
N ALA A 230 12.71 15.27 2.19
CA ALA A 230 13.79 14.32 2.35
C ALA A 230 15.10 14.76 1.67
N GLY A 231 15.11 15.95 1.06
CA GLY A 231 16.23 16.40 0.22
C GLY A 231 16.46 15.44 -0.95
N TRP A 232 17.73 15.25 -1.32
CA TRP A 232 18.11 14.23 -2.28
C TRP A 232 17.99 12.83 -1.68
N GLN A 233 17.39 11.90 -2.43
CA GLN A 233 17.15 10.53 -2.01
C GLN A 233 17.29 9.54 -3.16
N ILE A 234 17.54 8.29 -2.79
CA ILE A 234 17.64 7.16 -3.70
C ILE A 234 17.03 5.90 -3.07
N GLY A 235 16.41 5.08 -3.90
CA GLY A 235 16.03 3.72 -3.52
C GLY A 235 16.35 2.76 -4.66
N VAL A 236 16.89 1.60 -4.30
CA VAL A 236 17.13 0.48 -5.22
C VAL A 236 16.56 -0.78 -4.61
N SER A 237 16.11 -1.72 -5.44
CA SER A 237 15.58 -2.99 -4.97
C SER A 237 15.82 -4.12 -5.96
N ARG A 238 15.92 -5.34 -5.45
CA ARG A 238 16.04 -6.56 -6.25
C ARG A 238 15.16 -7.66 -5.68
N THR A 239 14.55 -8.45 -6.57
CA THR A 239 13.89 -9.70 -6.19
C THR A 239 14.93 -10.81 -6.16
N LEU A 240 15.12 -11.41 -5.00
CA LEU A 240 16.06 -12.51 -4.75
C LEU A 240 15.29 -13.85 -4.72
N PRO A 241 15.89 -14.94 -5.24
CA PRO A 241 15.27 -16.27 -5.27
C PRO A 241 15.35 -16.99 -3.90
N TYR A 242 15.22 -16.25 -2.80
CA TYR A 242 15.29 -16.79 -1.44
C TYR A 242 14.06 -16.37 -0.62
N PRO A 243 13.63 -17.18 0.37
CA PRO A 243 12.55 -16.81 1.26
C PRO A 243 12.84 -15.50 2.03
N PRO A 244 11.82 -14.69 2.36
CA PRO A 244 12.00 -13.46 3.12
C PRO A 244 12.75 -13.62 4.44
N ALA A 245 12.58 -14.75 5.12
CA ALA A 245 13.29 -15.05 6.36
C ALA A 245 14.81 -15.17 6.13
N ALA A 246 15.25 -15.94 5.13
CA ALA A 246 16.67 -16.09 4.81
C ALA A 246 17.33 -14.76 4.43
N VAL A 247 16.64 -13.95 3.63
CA VAL A 247 17.14 -12.61 3.26
C VAL A 247 17.19 -11.69 4.48
N TRP A 248 16.21 -11.78 5.39
CA TRP A 248 16.20 -11.02 6.65
C TRP A 248 17.37 -11.40 7.55
N ASP A 249 17.58 -12.70 7.74
CA ASP A 249 18.65 -13.22 8.60
C ASP A 249 20.02 -12.78 8.09
N PHE A 250 20.23 -12.78 6.77
CA PHE A 250 21.42 -12.20 6.15
C PHE A 250 21.56 -10.70 6.43
N VAL A 251 20.57 -9.85 6.10
CA VAL A 251 20.74 -8.39 6.26
C VAL A 251 20.88 -7.93 7.72
N ALA A 252 20.42 -8.75 8.66
CA ALA A 252 20.57 -8.54 10.10
C ALA A 252 21.80 -9.24 10.70
N SER A 253 22.53 -10.05 9.92
CA SER A 253 23.78 -10.67 10.34
C SER A 253 24.92 -9.65 10.44
N PRO A 254 26.04 -9.95 11.13
CA PRO A 254 27.21 -9.08 11.13
C PRO A 254 27.72 -8.73 9.73
N GLU A 255 27.70 -9.70 8.81
CA GLU A 255 28.10 -9.50 7.41
C GLU A 255 27.12 -8.58 6.68
N GLY A 256 25.81 -8.80 6.84
CA GLY A 256 24.80 -7.92 6.27
C GLY A 256 24.88 -6.50 6.82
N ILE A 257 25.03 -6.35 8.13
CA ILE A 257 25.20 -5.05 8.80
C ILE A 257 26.43 -4.33 8.25
N ALA A 258 27.57 -5.01 8.14
CA ALA A 258 28.79 -4.43 7.56
C ALA A 258 28.57 -4.00 6.10
N LEU A 259 27.75 -4.74 5.34
CA LEU A 259 27.45 -4.43 3.95
C LEU A 259 26.66 -3.12 3.77
N TRP A 260 25.73 -2.77 4.66
CA TRP A 260 24.89 -1.57 4.51
C TRP A 260 25.14 -0.44 5.52
N LEU A 261 25.82 -0.68 6.64
CA LEU A 261 26.29 0.35 7.56
C LEU A 261 27.79 0.64 7.45
N GLY A 262 28.51 -0.13 6.65
CA GLY A 262 29.96 -0.03 6.47
C GLY A 262 30.71 -1.04 7.32
N GLU A 263 31.90 -1.41 6.85
CA GLU A 263 32.76 -2.39 7.50
C GLU A 263 33.02 -2.03 8.97
N GLY A 264 33.00 -3.03 9.86
CA GLY A 264 33.18 -2.82 11.30
C GLY A 264 31.95 -2.23 12.03
N ALA A 265 30.85 -1.95 11.33
CA ALA A 265 29.60 -1.61 11.99
C ALA A 265 29.01 -2.84 12.68
N GLU A 266 28.70 -2.71 13.97
CA GLU A 266 28.07 -3.77 14.77
C GLU A 266 26.76 -3.28 15.36
N LEU A 267 25.76 -4.17 15.38
CA LEU A 267 24.51 -3.96 16.10
C LEU A 267 24.21 -5.21 16.93
N PRO A 268 23.59 -5.06 18.12
CA PRO A 268 23.03 -6.21 18.82
C PRO A 268 21.92 -6.84 17.97
N GLY A 269 21.68 -8.15 18.08
CA GLY A 269 20.72 -8.86 17.22
C GLY A 269 19.28 -8.30 17.21
N ALA A 270 18.88 -7.55 18.24
CA ALA A 270 17.62 -6.80 18.29
C ALA A 270 17.84 -5.38 18.83
N PRO A 271 18.34 -4.45 17.99
CA PRO A 271 18.65 -3.10 18.42
C PRO A 271 17.38 -2.30 18.66
N ARG A 272 17.44 -1.37 19.61
CA ARG A 272 16.32 -0.47 19.94
C ARG A 272 16.52 0.86 19.22
N LYS A 273 15.46 1.66 19.16
CA LYS A 273 15.60 3.05 18.72
C LYS A 273 16.61 3.76 19.64
N GLY A 274 17.57 4.46 19.05
CA GLY A 274 18.68 5.14 19.72
C GLY A 274 19.91 4.27 19.93
N THR A 275 19.92 2.99 19.52
CA THR A 275 21.14 2.16 19.56
C THR A 275 22.20 2.78 18.65
N PRO A 276 23.36 3.21 19.19
CA PRO A 276 24.41 3.83 18.39
C PRO A 276 25.26 2.75 17.69
N PHE A 277 25.93 3.14 16.62
CA PHE A 277 26.97 2.35 15.97
C PHE A 277 28.01 3.30 15.33
N ALA A 278 29.18 2.75 15.03
CA ALA A 278 30.22 3.38 14.23
C ALA A 278 30.81 2.33 13.28
N ASN A 279 31.30 2.77 12.12
CA ASN A 279 31.99 1.91 11.16
C ASN A 279 33.48 2.25 11.09
N ALA A 280 34.27 1.39 10.44
CA ALA A 280 35.72 1.52 10.28
C ALA A 280 36.11 2.76 9.44
N ALA A 281 35.20 3.30 8.63
CA ALA A 281 35.39 4.55 7.90
C ALA A 281 35.20 5.81 8.78
N GLY A 282 34.89 5.64 10.07
CA GLY A 282 34.66 6.72 11.01
C GLY A 282 33.27 7.37 10.89
N GLU A 283 32.37 6.82 10.08
CA GLU A 283 30.97 7.24 10.07
C GLU A 283 30.25 6.63 11.28
N SER A 284 29.34 7.38 11.87
CA SER A 284 28.54 6.94 13.01
C SER A 284 27.07 7.28 12.82
N GLY A 285 26.22 6.65 13.62
CA GLY A 285 24.79 6.83 13.56
C GLY A 285 24.05 6.11 14.67
N GLU A 286 22.72 6.13 14.58
CA GLU A 286 21.82 5.44 15.51
C GLU A 286 20.65 4.78 14.79
N ILE A 287 20.13 3.71 15.38
CA ILE A 287 18.90 3.07 14.92
C ILE A 287 17.70 3.97 15.17
N ARG A 288 16.93 4.25 14.12
CA ARG A 288 15.69 5.05 14.16
C ARG A 288 14.43 4.20 14.29
N SER A 289 14.45 3.00 13.70
CA SER A 289 13.41 1.99 13.86
C SER A 289 13.92 0.62 13.49
N TYR A 290 13.49 -0.41 14.22
CA TYR A 290 13.79 -1.81 13.95
C TYR A 290 12.49 -2.61 13.98
N ARG A 291 12.21 -3.35 12.90
CA ARG A 291 11.05 -4.23 12.76
C ARG A 291 11.52 -5.59 12.22
N PRO A 292 11.63 -6.61 13.08
CA PRO A 292 12.01 -7.97 12.68
C PRO A 292 11.22 -8.46 11.47
N GLY A 293 11.92 -9.00 10.48
CA GLY A 293 11.35 -9.54 9.24
C GLY A 293 10.78 -8.52 8.25
N ASP A 294 10.92 -7.21 8.51
CA ASP A 294 10.37 -6.14 7.64
C ASP A 294 11.43 -5.10 7.31
N ARG A 295 11.95 -4.36 8.30
CA ARG A 295 12.86 -3.23 8.02
C ARG A 295 13.72 -2.77 9.19
N ILE A 296 14.86 -2.18 8.86
CA ILE A 296 15.73 -1.42 9.77
C ILE A 296 15.95 -0.04 9.16
N ARG A 297 15.87 1.01 9.99
CA ARG A 297 16.20 2.39 9.60
C ARG A 297 17.22 2.95 10.58
N ALA A 298 18.27 3.58 10.06
CA ALA A 298 19.37 4.13 10.83
C ALA A 298 19.79 5.50 10.27
N THR A 299 20.30 6.40 11.11
CA THR A 299 21.09 7.54 10.63
C THR A 299 22.49 7.04 10.26
N LEU A 300 23.12 7.66 9.26
CA LEU A 300 24.51 7.42 8.89
C LEU A 300 25.12 8.77 8.50
N GLY A 301 25.94 9.33 9.38
CA GLY A 301 26.35 10.73 9.29
C GLY A 301 25.15 11.67 9.25
N THR A 302 25.06 12.50 8.20
CA THR A 302 23.94 13.42 7.96
C THR A 302 22.75 12.79 7.25
N THR A 303 22.89 11.55 6.77
CA THR A 303 21.89 10.88 5.96
C THR A 303 21.04 9.92 6.79
N THR A 304 19.97 9.38 6.20
CA THR A 304 19.21 8.29 6.81
C THR A 304 19.07 7.13 5.83
N VAL A 305 19.48 5.95 6.26
CA VAL A 305 19.45 4.70 5.49
C VAL A 305 18.35 3.80 6.01
N GLN A 306 17.68 3.08 5.10
CA GLN A 306 16.72 2.05 5.41
C GLN A 306 17.00 0.80 4.55
N VAL A 307 17.10 -0.35 5.21
CA VAL A 307 17.04 -1.67 4.57
C VAL A 307 15.68 -2.29 4.86
N ALA A 308 15.05 -2.89 3.84
CA ALA A 308 13.74 -3.54 3.96
C ALA A 308 13.67 -4.84 3.16
N VAL A 309 13.01 -5.83 3.74
CA VAL A 309 12.75 -7.15 3.15
C VAL A 309 11.25 -7.38 3.12
N SER A 310 10.74 -7.92 2.01
CA SER A 310 9.33 -8.24 1.86
C SER A 310 9.15 -9.46 0.96
N ALA A 311 8.02 -10.17 1.06
CA ALA A 311 7.69 -11.22 0.10
C ALA A 311 7.51 -10.62 -1.30
N ALA A 312 8.08 -11.27 -2.31
CA ALA A 312 7.82 -10.90 -3.69
C ALA A 312 6.33 -11.15 -4.03
N PRO A 313 5.68 -10.27 -4.82
CA PRO A 313 4.31 -10.52 -5.28
C PRO A 313 4.23 -11.86 -6.02
N SER A 314 3.19 -12.65 -5.73
CA SER A 314 2.93 -13.94 -6.39
C SER A 314 4.03 -15.00 -6.21
N SER A 315 4.88 -14.91 -5.18
CA SER A 315 5.74 -16.02 -4.77
C SER A 315 5.05 -16.86 -3.68
N ASP A 316 5.24 -18.17 -3.72
CA ASP A 316 4.79 -19.10 -2.66
C ASP A 316 5.65 -18.97 -1.38
N GLY A 317 6.07 -17.74 -1.04
CA GLY A 317 7.01 -17.46 0.06
C GLY A 317 8.48 -17.78 -0.26
N THR A 318 8.79 -18.22 -1.48
CA THR A 318 10.13 -18.64 -1.90
C THR A 318 11.02 -17.51 -2.40
N ARG A 319 10.46 -16.32 -2.62
CA ARG A 319 11.18 -15.16 -3.18
C ARG A 319 10.92 -13.91 -2.35
N ALA A 320 11.95 -13.11 -2.18
CA ALA A 320 11.92 -11.87 -1.41
C ALA A 320 12.36 -10.66 -2.24
N VAL A 321 11.84 -9.49 -1.91
CA VAL A 321 12.33 -8.20 -2.41
C VAL A 321 13.18 -7.56 -1.33
N LEU A 322 14.48 -7.39 -1.61
CA LEU A 322 15.40 -6.60 -0.79
C LEU A 322 15.46 -5.17 -1.34
N ARG A 323 15.34 -4.18 -0.47
CA ARG A 323 15.37 -2.75 -0.82
C ARG A 323 16.32 -1.98 0.10
N PHE A 324 17.18 -1.17 -0.50
CA PHE A 324 17.91 -0.11 0.17
C PHE A 324 17.31 1.24 -0.21
N HIS A 325 17.21 2.14 0.77
CA HIS A 325 16.76 3.51 0.56
C HIS A 325 17.60 4.46 1.40
N GLN A 326 18.02 5.58 0.83
CA GLN A 326 18.76 6.61 1.53
C GLN A 326 18.22 8.00 1.19
N GLU A 327 18.08 8.84 2.21
CA GLU A 327 17.57 10.21 2.14
C GLU A 327 18.52 11.20 2.83
N HIS A 328 18.25 12.49 2.62
CA HIS A 328 19.06 13.64 3.07
C HIS A 328 20.47 13.67 2.46
N LEU A 329 20.61 13.23 1.20
CA LEU A 329 21.85 13.35 0.45
C LEU A 329 22.11 14.83 0.11
N ALA A 330 23.39 15.21 -0.01
CA ALA A 330 23.78 16.61 -0.21
C ALA A 330 23.58 17.07 -1.66
N SER A 331 23.59 16.17 -2.64
CA SER A 331 23.53 16.55 -4.06
C SER A 331 23.05 15.45 -5.01
N ALA A 332 22.76 15.84 -6.25
CA ALA A 332 22.52 14.94 -7.39
C ALA A 332 23.68 13.97 -7.60
N HIS A 333 24.91 14.49 -7.55
CA HIS A 333 26.11 13.70 -7.76
C HIS A 333 26.30 12.67 -6.65
N GLU A 334 26.03 13.05 -5.41
CA GLU A 334 26.02 12.10 -4.30
C GLU A 334 24.93 11.04 -4.45
N ARG A 335 23.75 11.42 -4.92
CA ARG A 335 22.67 10.47 -5.24
C ARG A 335 23.12 9.39 -6.21
N GLU A 336 23.78 9.75 -7.30
CA GLU A 336 24.24 8.76 -8.28
C GLU A 336 25.35 7.87 -7.72
N ARG A 337 26.31 8.44 -6.98
CA ARG A 337 27.30 7.63 -6.24
C ARG A 337 26.64 6.65 -5.27
N ARG A 338 25.60 7.10 -4.54
CA ARG A 338 24.88 6.24 -3.59
C ARG A 338 24.01 5.21 -4.29
N ARG A 339 23.40 5.53 -5.44
CA ARG A 339 22.69 4.53 -6.27
C ARG A 339 23.62 3.40 -6.66
N ASP A 340 24.79 3.72 -7.18
CA ASP A 340 25.76 2.73 -7.65
C ASP A 340 26.29 1.90 -6.47
N HIS A 341 26.56 2.55 -5.33
CA HIS A 341 26.88 1.87 -4.07
C HIS A 341 25.79 0.88 -3.62
N TRP A 342 24.52 1.29 -3.60
CA TRP A 342 23.42 0.42 -3.19
C TRP A 342 23.14 -0.69 -4.20
N GLN A 343 23.40 -0.46 -5.49
CA GLN A 343 23.30 -1.50 -6.52
C GLN A 343 24.37 -2.57 -6.29
N SER A 344 25.62 -2.16 -6.00
CA SER A 344 26.70 -3.07 -5.61
C SER A 344 26.43 -3.79 -4.29
N ALA A 345 25.75 -3.15 -3.33
CA ALA A 345 25.30 -3.80 -2.10
C ALA A 345 24.27 -4.90 -2.38
N LEU A 346 23.34 -4.70 -3.33
CA LEU A 346 22.41 -5.74 -3.79
C LEU A 346 23.12 -6.89 -4.51
N ASP A 347 24.18 -6.61 -5.26
CA ASP A 347 25.01 -7.62 -5.92
C ASP A 347 25.72 -8.51 -4.88
N ARG A 348 26.42 -7.89 -3.93
CA ARG A 348 27.13 -8.60 -2.86
C ARG A 348 26.18 -9.40 -1.96
N ALA A 349 25.01 -8.84 -1.64
CA ALA A 349 23.99 -9.57 -0.88
C ALA A 349 23.48 -10.81 -1.63
N ALA A 350 23.28 -10.71 -2.94
CA ALA A 350 22.85 -11.85 -3.75
C ALA A 350 23.93 -12.94 -3.80
N GLN A 351 25.19 -12.55 -3.97
CA GLN A 351 26.34 -13.46 -3.99
C GLN A 351 26.54 -14.17 -2.64
N ALA A 352 26.53 -13.44 -1.53
CA ALA A 352 26.71 -14.02 -0.19
C ALA A 352 25.59 -15.02 0.17
N LEU A 353 24.36 -14.73 -0.26
CA LEU A 353 23.22 -15.66 -0.10
C LEU A 353 23.36 -16.90 -0.99
N GLU A 354 23.98 -16.78 -2.16
CA GLU A 354 24.27 -17.93 -3.04
C GLU A 354 25.36 -18.82 -2.43
N GLU A 355 26.45 -18.22 -1.94
CA GLU A 355 27.54 -18.93 -1.25
C GLU A 355 27.03 -19.65 0.02
N SER A 356 26.23 -18.97 0.84
CA SER A 356 25.63 -19.55 2.06
C SER A 356 24.60 -20.66 1.80
N SER A 357 24.13 -20.80 0.55
CA SER A 357 23.19 -21.86 0.16
C SER A 357 23.88 -23.08 -0.47
N ALA A 358 25.17 -22.95 -0.78
CA ALA A 358 26.01 -24.01 -1.33
C ALA A 358 26.73 -24.83 -0.24
N ASP A 359 26.88 -24.25 0.96
CA ASP A 359 27.30 -24.92 2.21
C ASP A 359 26.11 -25.54 2.96
#